data_AF-A0A946MZ07-F1
#
_entry.id   AF-A0A946MZ07-F1
#
_cell.length_a   1.000
_cell.length_b   1.000
_cell.length_c   1.000
_cell.angle_alpha   90.00
_cell.angle_beta   90.00
_cell.angle_gamma   90.00
#
_symmetry.space_group_name_H-M   'P 1'
#
loop_
_entity.id
_entity.type
_entity.pdbx_description
1 polymer ?
#
loop_
_entity_poly.entity_id
_entity_poly.type
_entity_poly.pdbx_seq_one_letter_code
_entity_poly.pdbx_strand_id
1 'polypeptide(L)'
;MGPEQIRNGDFQGLMIHHSQVTLWRSRKAQTAAQKLRSTLDSERRAGRRVILSEENILGNIRSNVDTMSIYPNIQSSLDRLQPAFEQVDVFYISIRPLDVWWNSCLSFAIRHFRRPPSAMQLDCIAFNSAGGWRTVIQAVCDAFPKAKVKVVEFGALTAKPIVQLAEVSGWQDLSHLEQKHQILNRSKTIKNLKEILEGRGDSIGIARLAQKGEGRKLNMFSETGLGMLFEAYERDLAWLRCKTDDRITFLEAPK
;
A
#
# COMPACT_ATOMS: atom_id res chain seq x y z
N MET A 1 -4.27 -7.57 14.80
CA MET A 1 -3.09 -6.73 15.07
C MET A 1 -3.09 -5.56 14.10
N GLY A 2 -3.16 -4.34 14.62
CA GLY A 2 -3.22 -3.11 13.81
C GLY A 2 -1.88 -2.36 13.73
N PRO A 3 -1.82 -1.26 12.95
CA PRO A 3 -0.57 -0.52 12.72
C PRO A 3 0.12 -0.02 13.99
N GLU A 4 -0.64 0.43 14.99
CA GLU A 4 -0.05 0.91 16.25
C GLU A 4 0.69 -0.19 16.99
N GLN A 5 0.19 -1.42 16.95
CA GLN A 5 0.84 -2.57 17.58
C GLN A 5 2.07 -3.01 16.77
N ILE A 6 2.01 -2.97 15.44
CA ILE A 6 3.09 -3.44 14.56
C ILE A 6 4.23 -2.42 14.43
N ARG A 7 3.93 -1.12 14.45
CA ARG A 7 4.91 -0.04 14.29
C ARG A 7 5.57 0.36 15.61
N ASN A 8 4.94 0.09 16.75
CA ASN A 8 5.45 0.41 18.08
C ASN A 8 5.73 -0.87 18.88
N GLY A 9 6.25 -0.70 20.10
CA GLY A 9 6.48 -1.82 21.03
C GLY A 9 7.47 -2.85 20.50
N ASP A 10 7.12 -4.14 20.66
CA ASP A 10 7.98 -5.28 20.35
C ASP A 10 8.34 -5.46 18.87
N PHE A 11 7.61 -4.80 17.97
CA PHE A 11 7.71 -4.98 16.52
C PHE A 11 8.31 -3.78 15.78
N GLN A 12 8.74 -2.74 16.49
CA GLN A 12 9.28 -1.49 15.94
C GLN A 12 10.43 -1.67 14.91
N GLY A 13 11.10 -2.83 14.92
CA GLY A 13 12.16 -3.17 13.98
C GLY A 13 11.69 -3.70 12.61
N LEU A 14 10.43 -4.12 12.46
CA LEU A 14 9.94 -4.79 11.25
C LEU A 14 10.01 -3.89 10.01
N MET A 15 9.73 -2.60 10.19
CA MET A 15 9.65 -1.63 9.10
C MET A 15 10.95 -0.84 9.01
N ILE A 16 11.87 -1.30 8.16
CA ILE A 16 13.12 -0.58 7.87
C ILE A 16 12.98 0.15 6.54
N HIS A 17 13.29 1.45 6.54
CA HIS A 17 13.40 2.20 5.30
C HIS A 17 14.66 1.76 4.52
N HIS A 18 14.57 1.58 3.21
CA HIS A 18 15.70 1.06 2.41
C HIS A 18 16.97 1.93 2.55
N SER A 19 16.83 3.25 2.56
CA SER A 19 17.96 4.19 2.75
C SER A 19 18.56 4.19 4.16
N GLN A 20 17.98 3.38 5.05
CA GLN A 20 18.32 3.30 6.46
C GLN A 20 18.85 1.92 6.84
N VAL A 21 19.04 0.99 5.89
CA VAL A 21 19.53 -0.36 6.17
C VAL A 21 20.97 -0.29 6.69
N THR A 22 21.15 -0.73 7.93
CA THR A 22 22.45 -0.93 8.58
C THR A 22 22.47 -2.32 9.20
N LEU A 23 23.65 -2.88 9.48
CA LEU A 23 23.76 -4.20 10.14
C LEU A 23 22.95 -4.27 11.45
N TRP A 24 23.01 -3.21 12.25
CA TRP A 24 22.24 -3.13 13.50
C TRP A 24 20.73 -3.12 13.25
N ARG A 25 20.24 -2.34 12.28
CA ARG A 25 18.80 -2.31 11.93
C ARG A 25 18.34 -3.65 11.37
N SER A 26 19.11 -4.27 10.49
CA SER A 26 18.80 -5.60 9.94
C SER A 26 18.65 -6.65 11.05
N ARG A 27 19.54 -6.65 12.05
CA ARG A 27 19.40 -7.53 13.23
C ARG A 27 18.13 -7.23 14.02
N LYS A 28 17.80 -5.95 14.24
CA LYS A 28 16.56 -5.54 14.92
C LYS A 28 15.31 -6.00 14.15
N ALA A 29 15.30 -5.93 12.81
CA ALA A 29 14.22 -6.48 12.00
C ALA A 29 14.09 -7.99 12.14
N GLN A 30 15.19 -8.72 12.10
CA GLN A 30 15.19 -10.17 12.29
C GLN A 30 14.61 -10.57 13.66
N THR A 31 15.04 -9.90 14.73
CA THR A 31 14.49 -10.12 16.06
C THR A 31 13.00 -9.81 16.11
N ALA A 32 12.56 -8.69 15.50
CA ALA A 32 11.15 -8.33 15.46
C ALA A 32 10.31 -9.33 14.65
N ALA A 33 10.84 -9.87 13.55
CA ALA A 33 10.19 -10.91 12.75
C ALA A 33 10.07 -12.22 13.55
N GLN A 34 11.13 -12.63 14.25
CA GLN A 34 11.09 -13.81 15.12
C GLN A 34 10.07 -13.64 16.24
N LYS A 35 10.01 -12.47 16.88
CA LYS A 35 8.98 -12.17 17.89
C LYS A 35 7.58 -12.27 17.30
N LEU A 36 7.36 -11.68 16.12
CA LEU A 36 6.05 -11.72 15.48
C LEU A 36 5.65 -13.16 15.14
N ARG A 37 6.59 -13.97 14.63
CA ARG A 37 6.39 -15.41 14.42
C ARG A 37 5.90 -16.10 15.69
N SER A 38 6.64 -15.93 16.80
CA SER A 38 6.31 -16.54 18.08
C SER A 38 4.95 -16.09 18.64
N THR A 39 4.61 -14.80 18.46
CA THR A 39 3.29 -14.28 18.84
C THR A 39 2.19 -14.96 18.03
N LEU A 40 2.33 -15.02 16.71
CA LEU A 40 1.36 -15.67 15.82
C LEU A 40 1.24 -17.18 16.11
N ASP A 41 2.34 -17.87 16.38
CA ASP A 41 2.35 -19.29 16.78
C ASP A 41 1.63 -19.50 18.13
N SER A 42 1.78 -18.57 19.07
CA SER A 42 1.07 -18.61 20.35
C SER A 42 -0.43 -18.40 20.17
N GLU A 43 -0.84 -17.42 19.37
CA GLU A 43 -2.25 -17.17 19.07
C GLU A 43 -2.88 -18.37 18.36
N ARG A 44 -2.16 -18.97 17.41
CA ARG A 44 -2.59 -20.17 16.70
C ARG A 44 -2.76 -21.36 17.66
N ARG A 45 -1.80 -21.60 18.56
CA ARG A 45 -1.90 -22.67 19.58
C ARG A 45 -3.04 -22.44 20.57
N ALA A 46 -3.40 -21.18 20.82
CA ALA A 46 -4.58 -20.82 21.60
C ALA A 46 -5.90 -20.95 20.82
N GLY A 47 -5.87 -21.44 19.58
CA GLY A 47 -7.05 -21.59 18.72
C GLY A 47 -7.60 -20.26 18.19
N ARG A 48 -6.84 -19.16 18.30
CA ARG A 48 -7.28 -17.85 17.82
C ARG A 48 -6.99 -17.65 16.35
N ARG A 49 -7.81 -16.83 15.71
CA ARG A 49 -7.64 -16.40 14.32
C ARG A 49 -7.09 -14.97 14.32
N VAL A 50 -6.08 -14.69 13.50
CA VAL A 50 -5.36 -13.41 13.53
C VAL A 50 -5.47 -12.72 12.17
N ILE A 51 -5.81 -11.44 12.21
CA ILE A 51 -5.69 -10.53 11.07
C ILE A 51 -4.60 -9.53 11.39
N LEU A 52 -3.67 -9.36 10.47
CA LEU A 52 -2.62 -8.37 10.54
C LEU A 52 -2.87 -7.34 9.43
N SER A 53 -3.09 -6.09 9.83
CA SER A 53 -3.41 -4.99 8.90
C SER A 53 -2.34 -3.92 9.02
N GLU A 54 -1.45 -3.84 8.03
CA GLU A 54 -0.36 -2.87 8.01
C GLU A 54 0.03 -2.50 6.57
N GLU A 55 -0.11 -1.22 6.23
CA GLU A 55 0.11 -0.72 4.87
C GLU A 55 1.60 -0.76 4.44
N ASN A 56 2.53 -0.77 5.39
CA ASN A 56 3.96 -0.71 5.11
C ASN A 56 4.63 -2.07 4.88
N ILE A 57 3.90 -3.18 4.93
CA ILE A 57 4.43 -4.54 4.67
C ILE A 57 5.11 -4.62 3.30
N LEU A 58 4.46 -4.08 2.27
CA LEU A 58 4.98 -4.08 0.90
C LEU A 58 6.13 -3.08 0.70
N GLY A 59 6.29 -2.15 1.65
CA GLY A 59 7.17 -0.99 1.57
C GLY A 59 6.43 0.28 1.95
N ASN A 60 7.16 1.40 2.04
CA ASN A 60 6.59 2.67 2.49
C ASN A 60 6.45 3.68 1.34
N ILE A 61 5.48 4.59 1.48
CA ILE A 61 5.18 5.62 0.47
C ILE A 61 6.38 6.53 0.19
N ARG A 62 7.21 6.82 1.20
CA ARG A 62 8.42 7.64 1.00
C ARG A 62 9.36 6.99 -0.02
N SER A 63 9.62 5.70 0.10
CA SER A 63 10.43 4.95 -0.85
C SER A 63 9.84 5.05 -2.26
N ASN A 64 8.53 4.87 -2.40
CA ASN A 64 7.87 4.93 -3.71
C ASN A 64 8.04 6.30 -4.37
N VAL A 65 7.86 7.37 -3.60
CA VAL A 65 8.00 8.76 -4.10
C VAL A 65 9.46 9.12 -4.37
N ASP A 66 10.38 8.69 -3.51
CA ASP A 66 11.81 9.01 -3.63
C ASP A 66 12.45 8.31 -4.84
N THR A 67 12.02 7.08 -5.15
CA THR A 67 12.50 6.32 -6.32
C THR A 67 11.60 6.46 -7.54
N MET A 68 10.48 7.18 -7.43
CA MET A 68 9.49 7.34 -8.50
C MET A 68 9.00 6.00 -9.07
N SER A 69 8.75 5.00 -8.22
CA SER A 69 8.37 3.65 -8.62
C SER A 69 7.45 2.99 -7.60
N ILE A 70 6.61 2.05 -8.05
CA ILE A 70 5.68 1.31 -7.22
C ILE A 70 6.45 0.23 -6.47
N TYR A 71 6.55 0.37 -5.14
CA TYR A 71 7.20 -0.61 -4.24
C TYR A 71 8.54 -1.17 -4.78
N PRO A 72 9.53 -0.29 -5.07
CA PRO A 72 10.78 -0.65 -5.76
C PRO A 72 11.61 -1.74 -5.06
N ASN A 73 11.43 -1.89 -3.74
CA ASN A 73 12.22 -2.78 -2.88
C ASN A 73 11.36 -3.91 -2.31
N ILE A 74 10.25 -4.25 -2.96
CA ILE A 74 9.27 -5.20 -2.44
C ILE A 74 9.91 -6.54 -2.07
N GLN A 75 10.69 -7.15 -2.95
CA GLN A 75 11.31 -8.46 -2.68
C GLN A 75 12.12 -8.45 -1.39
N SER A 76 13.04 -7.48 -1.26
CA SER A 76 13.86 -7.34 -0.04
C SER A 76 13.01 -7.10 1.22
N SER A 77 11.84 -6.48 1.07
CA SER A 77 10.92 -6.23 2.18
C SER A 77 10.20 -7.50 2.60
N LEU A 78 9.76 -8.30 1.64
CA LEU A 78 9.10 -9.58 1.88
C LEU A 78 10.08 -10.62 2.44
N ASP A 79 11.31 -10.70 1.91
CA ASP A 79 12.35 -11.62 2.41
C ASP A 79 12.66 -11.40 3.90
N ARG A 80 12.67 -10.13 4.34
CA ARG A 80 12.87 -9.80 5.77
C ARG A 80 11.71 -10.25 6.65
N LEU A 81 10.51 -10.30 6.11
CA LEU A 81 9.29 -10.71 6.82
C LEU A 81 9.05 -12.23 6.73
N GLN A 82 9.76 -12.93 5.85
CA GLN A 82 9.59 -14.35 5.58
C GLN A 82 9.48 -15.21 6.86
N PRO A 83 10.38 -15.09 7.87
CA PRO A 83 10.31 -15.94 9.05
C PRO A 83 8.99 -15.82 9.83
N ALA A 84 8.35 -14.65 9.80
CA ALA A 84 7.08 -14.40 10.48
C ALA A 84 5.87 -14.78 9.62
N PHE A 85 6.00 -14.62 8.30
CA PHE A 85 4.89 -14.66 7.36
C PHE A 85 4.76 -15.99 6.61
N GLU A 86 5.71 -16.92 6.76
CA GLU A 86 5.60 -18.30 6.26
C GLU A 86 4.34 -19.04 6.71
N GLN A 87 3.77 -18.65 7.85
CA GLN A 87 2.55 -19.23 8.41
C GLN A 87 1.26 -18.49 8.00
N VAL A 88 1.37 -17.42 7.20
CA VAL A 88 0.21 -16.65 6.75
C VAL A 88 -0.54 -17.45 5.69
N ASP A 89 -1.82 -17.71 5.95
CA ASP A 89 -2.67 -18.47 5.02
C ASP A 89 -3.13 -17.62 3.82
N VAL A 90 -3.37 -16.32 4.04
CA VAL A 90 -3.97 -15.42 3.05
C VAL A 90 -3.35 -14.03 3.12
N PHE A 91 -2.85 -13.54 1.98
CA PHE A 91 -2.56 -12.13 1.76
C PHE A 91 -3.76 -11.45 1.12
N TYR A 92 -4.10 -10.26 1.62
CA TYR A 92 -5.14 -9.42 1.03
C TYR A 92 -4.51 -8.13 0.51
N ILE A 93 -4.73 -7.85 -0.78
CA ILE A 93 -4.19 -6.68 -1.47
C ILE A 93 -5.33 -5.92 -2.11
N SER A 94 -5.50 -4.65 -1.71
CA SER A 94 -6.43 -3.75 -2.39
C SER A 94 -5.68 -2.94 -3.44
N ILE A 95 -6.06 -3.10 -4.71
CA ILE A 95 -5.48 -2.35 -5.84
C ILE A 95 -6.37 -1.17 -6.24
N ARG A 96 -5.78 -0.14 -6.83
CA ARG A 96 -6.45 1.10 -7.24
C ARG A 96 -6.00 1.49 -8.65
N PRO A 97 -6.80 2.25 -9.41
CA PRO A 97 -6.28 2.99 -10.55
C PRO A 97 -4.99 3.72 -10.16
N LEU A 98 -3.94 3.56 -10.97
CA LEU A 98 -2.59 3.97 -10.59
C LEU A 98 -2.46 5.49 -10.44
N ASP A 99 -3.18 6.25 -11.24
CA ASP A 99 -3.32 7.70 -11.12
C ASP A 99 -3.93 8.10 -9.77
N VAL A 100 -4.99 7.41 -9.33
CA VAL A 100 -5.65 7.66 -8.05
C VAL A 100 -4.72 7.31 -6.90
N TRP A 101 -4.01 6.18 -6.99
CA TRP A 101 -3.05 5.77 -5.97
C TRP A 101 -1.86 6.73 -5.89
N TRP A 102 -1.26 7.10 -7.01
CA TRP A 102 -0.12 8.03 -7.03
C TRP A 102 -0.51 9.40 -6.52
N ASN A 103 -1.66 9.95 -6.91
CA ASN A 103 -2.12 11.23 -6.36
C ASN A 103 -2.36 11.15 -4.85
N SER A 104 -2.78 10.01 -4.32
CA SER A 104 -2.86 9.78 -2.87
C SER A 104 -1.47 9.77 -2.22
N CYS A 105 -0.50 9.05 -2.80
CA CYS A 105 0.88 9.02 -2.33
C CYS A 105 1.55 10.40 -2.38
N LEU A 106 1.36 11.15 -3.45
CA LEU A 106 1.88 12.50 -3.62
C LEU A 106 1.22 13.47 -2.64
N SER A 107 -0.10 13.39 -2.42
CA SER A 107 -0.78 14.19 -1.38
C SER A 107 -0.19 13.94 0.00
N PHE A 108 0.07 12.67 0.35
CA PHE A 108 0.74 12.30 1.60
C PHE A 108 2.17 12.84 1.67
N ALA A 109 2.96 12.68 0.61
CA ALA A 109 4.34 13.15 0.59
C ALA A 109 4.42 14.68 0.68
N ILE A 110 3.60 15.41 -0.08
CA ILE A 110 3.50 16.88 -0.02
C ILE A 110 3.09 17.31 1.38
N ARG A 111 2.12 16.63 1.99
CA ARG A 111 1.69 16.93 3.36
C ARG A 111 2.80 16.75 4.39
N HIS A 112 3.77 15.86 4.20
CA HIS A 112 4.67 15.47 5.29
C HIS A 112 6.16 15.77 5.07
N PHE A 113 6.69 15.59 3.86
CA PHE A 113 8.15 15.55 3.69
C PHE A 113 8.69 15.87 2.30
N ARG A 114 7.83 16.18 1.33
CA ARG A 114 8.25 16.59 -0.01
C ARG A 114 7.54 17.86 -0.45
N ARG A 115 8.13 18.47 -1.48
CA ARG A 115 7.45 19.43 -2.35
C ARG A 115 6.79 18.71 -3.51
N PRO A 116 5.79 19.31 -4.19
CA PRO A 116 5.21 18.76 -5.42
C PRO A 116 6.29 18.44 -6.47
N PRO A 117 6.24 17.27 -7.14
CA PRO A 117 7.20 16.91 -8.19
C PRO A 117 7.17 17.88 -9.39
N SER A 118 8.26 17.95 -10.15
CA SER A 118 8.27 18.63 -11.46
C SER A 118 7.56 17.77 -12.52
N ALA A 119 7.27 18.37 -13.69
CA ALA A 119 6.70 17.64 -14.84
C ALA A 119 7.56 16.42 -15.22
N MET A 120 8.87 16.59 -15.40
CA MET A 120 9.80 15.50 -15.69
C MET A 120 9.74 14.37 -14.64
N GLN A 121 9.63 14.70 -13.35
CA GLN A 121 9.51 13.67 -12.30
C GLN A 121 8.18 12.91 -12.40
N LEU A 122 7.09 13.58 -12.77
CA LEU A 122 5.79 12.94 -12.99
C LEU A 122 5.83 12.02 -14.21
N ASP A 123 6.52 12.42 -15.29
CA ASP A 123 6.71 11.58 -16.46
C ASP A 123 7.53 10.33 -16.10
N CYS A 124 8.60 10.48 -15.30
CA CYS A 124 9.34 9.33 -14.77
C CYS A 124 8.48 8.41 -13.91
N ILE A 125 7.62 8.95 -13.03
CA ILE A 125 6.68 8.16 -12.24
C ILE A 125 5.74 7.36 -13.14
N ALA A 126 5.15 8.01 -14.15
CA ALA A 126 4.23 7.36 -15.09
C ALA A 126 4.93 6.24 -15.86
N PHE A 127 6.12 6.50 -16.38
CA PHE A 127 6.94 5.52 -17.09
C PHE A 127 7.32 4.31 -16.22
N ASN A 128 7.86 4.55 -15.03
CA ASN A 128 8.28 3.50 -14.11
C ASN A 128 7.11 2.67 -13.55
N SER A 129 5.87 3.17 -13.66
CA SER A 129 4.66 2.46 -13.24
C SER A 129 4.13 1.49 -14.28
N ALA A 130 4.79 1.33 -15.42
CA ALA A 130 4.33 0.48 -16.53
C ALA A 130 4.11 -1.00 -16.14
N GLY A 131 4.84 -1.50 -15.15
CA GLY A 131 4.70 -2.85 -14.60
C GLY A 131 3.46 -3.06 -13.71
N GLY A 132 2.82 -1.97 -13.28
CA GLY A 132 1.57 -1.99 -12.54
C GLY A 132 1.59 -2.79 -11.23
N TRP A 133 0.40 -3.15 -10.77
CA TRP A 133 0.17 -3.99 -9.60
C TRP A 133 0.58 -5.44 -9.82
N ARG A 134 0.61 -5.92 -11.07
CA ARG A 134 1.03 -7.29 -11.38
C ARG A 134 2.38 -7.63 -10.76
N THR A 135 3.37 -6.74 -10.90
CA THR A 135 4.71 -6.95 -10.33
C THR A 135 4.68 -7.10 -8.80
N VAL A 136 3.86 -6.29 -8.13
CA VAL A 136 3.66 -6.33 -6.67
C VAL A 136 3.02 -7.66 -6.24
N ILE A 137 1.98 -8.08 -6.95
CA ILE A 137 1.24 -9.31 -6.64
C ILE A 137 2.13 -10.55 -6.87
N GLN A 138 2.88 -10.57 -7.96
CA GLN A 138 3.83 -11.65 -8.27
C GLN A 138 4.92 -11.75 -7.19
N ALA A 139 5.51 -10.64 -6.76
CA ALA A 139 6.51 -10.65 -5.70
C ALA A 139 5.96 -11.26 -4.39
N VAL A 140 4.69 -11.02 -4.05
CA VAL A 140 4.04 -11.65 -2.89
C VAL A 140 3.87 -13.16 -3.10
N CYS A 141 3.42 -13.57 -4.29
CA CYS A 141 3.24 -14.99 -4.63
C CYS A 141 4.56 -15.77 -4.63
N ASP A 142 5.65 -15.12 -5.04
CA ASP A 142 7.00 -15.68 -5.11
C ASP A 142 7.61 -15.79 -3.71
N ALA A 143 7.45 -14.75 -2.88
CA ALA A 143 7.95 -14.76 -1.50
C ALA A 143 7.20 -15.74 -0.59
N PHE A 144 5.91 -15.97 -0.84
CA PHE A 144 5.05 -16.80 0.02
C PHE A 144 4.30 -17.86 -0.79
N PRO A 145 5.00 -18.92 -1.25
CA PRO A 145 4.45 -19.84 -2.24
C PRO A 145 3.22 -20.62 -1.75
N LYS A 146 3.06 -20.78 -0.44
CA LYS A 146 1.96 -21.53 0.20
C LYS A 146 0.72 -20.69 0.50
N ALA A 147 0.85 -19.36 0.47
CA ALA A 147 -0.24 -18.47 0.84
C ALA A 147 -1.16 -18.22 -0.34
N LYS A 148 -2.46 -18.07 -0.07
CA LYS A 148 -3.40 -17.53 -1.06
C LYS A 148 -3.26 -16.02 -1.15
N VAL A 149 -3.55 -15.45 -2.31
CA VAL A 149 -3.54 -14.00 -2.52
C VAL A 149 -4.91 -13.55 -3.01
N LYS A 150 -5.61 -12.79 -2.16
CA LYS A 150 -6.89 -12.15 -2.47
C LYS A 150 -6.63 -10.74 -2.95
N VAL A 151 -6.89 -10.48 -4.21
CA VAL A 151 -6.78 -9.16 -4.83
C VAL A 151 -8.16 -8.56 -4.95
N VAL A 152 -8.35 -7.34 -4.47
CA VAL A 152 -9.64 -6.66 -4.51
C VAL A 152 -9.48 -5.25 -5.05
N GLU A 153 -10.32 -4.89 -6.02
CA GLU A 153 -10.36 -3.52 -6.48
C GLU A 153 -10.91 -2.58 -5.40
N PHE A 154 -10.23 -1.47 -5.19
CA PHE A 154 -10.63 -0.47 -4.23
C PHE A 154 -11.97 0.15 -4.63
N GLY A 155 -12.90 0.16 -3.68
CA GLY A 155 -14.29 0.59 -3.93
C GLY A 155 -15.26 -0.58 -3.88
N ALA A 156 -14.83 -1.80 -4.22
CA ALA A 156 -15.69 -2.98 -4.22
C ALA A 156 -16.37 -3.22 -2.86
N LEU A 157 -15.61 -3.07 -1.77
CA LEU A 157 -16.06 -3.40 -0.41
C LEU A 157 -15.92 -2.24 0.59
N THR A 158 -15.48 -1.05 0.17
CA THR A 158 -15.10 0.05 1.08
C THR A 158 -16.27 0.62 1.88
N ALA A 159 -17.51 0.49 1.40
CA ALA A 159 -18.72 0.90 2.12
C ALA A 159 -19.25 -0.17 3.10
N LYS A 160 -18.71 -1.39 3.06
CA LYS A 160 -19.21 -2.57 3.77
C LYS A 160 -18.08 -3.26 4.55
N PRO A 161 -17.55 -2.65 5.63
CA PRO A 161 -16.35 -3.12 6.32
C PRO A 161 -16.47 -4.55 6.88
N ILE A 162 -17.64 -4.97 7.36
CA ILE A 162 -17.85 -6.37 7.81
C ILE A 162 -17.84 -7.34 6.64
N VAL A 163 -18.43 -6.97 5.50
CA VAL A 163 -18.37 -7.79 4.28
C VAL A 163 -16.94 -7.89 3.79
N GLN A 164 -16.19 -6.79 3.80
CA GLN A 164 -14.77 -6.80 3.51
C GLN A 164 -14.01 -7.75 4.45
N LEU A 165 -14.26 -7.66 5.75
CA LEU A 165 -13.60 -8.51 6.74
C LEU A 165 -13.92 -10.00 6.51
N ALA A 166 -15.18 -10.33 6.25
CA ALA A 166 -15.62 -11.68 5.93
C ALA A 166 -14.96 -12.19 4.63
N GLU A 167 -14.90 -11.36 3.60
CA GLU A 167 -14.25 -11.70 2.33
C GLU A 167 -12.75 -11.91 2.50
N VAL A 168 -12.05 -11.02 3.21
CA VAL A 168 -10.62 -11.13 3.51
C VAL A 168 -10.33 -12.44 4.26
N SER A 169 -11.06 -12.66 5.36
CA SER A 169 -10.75 -13.69 6.34
C SER A 169 -11.36 -15.06 6.05
N GLY A 170 -12.44 -15.11 5.25
CA GLY A 170 -13.29 -16.29 5.11
C GLY A 170 -14.15 -16.60 6.34
N TRP A 171 -14.19 -15.71 7.34
CA TRP A 171 -14.93 -15.95 8.58
C TRP A 171 -16.40 -15.60 8.40
N GLN A 172 -17.27 -16.55 8.73
CA GLN A 172 -18.72 -16.41 8.55
C GLN A 172 -19.42 -15.88 9.82
N ASP A 173 -18.76 -15.96 10.96
CA ASP A 173 -19.28 -15.62 12.28
C ASP A 173 -19.02 -14.14 12.64
N LEU A 174 -19.11 -13.21 11.68
CA LEU A 174 -18.81 -11.78 11.88
C LEU A 174 -20.04 -10.88 11.95
N SER A 175 -21.25 -11.43 11.80
CA SER A 175 -22.51 -10.68 11.78
C SER A 175 -22.81 -9.95 13.10
N HIS A 176 -22.22 -10.40 14.21
CA HIS A 176 -22.39 -9.81 15.54
C HIS A 176 -21.51 -8.57 15.78
N LEU A 177 -20.55 -8.27 14.89
CA LEU A 177 -19.65 -7.13 15.05
C LEU A 177 -20.39 -5.82 14.74
N GLU A 178 -20.07 -4.77 15.51
CA GLU A 178 -20.58 -3.43 15.25
C GLU A 178 -19.91 -2.83 13.99
N GLN A 179 -20.71 -2.27 13.08
CA GLN A 179 -20.18 -1.54 11.92
C GLN A 179 -19.83 -0.11 12.31
N LYS A 180 -18.52 0.21 12.27
CA LYS A 180 -18.04 1.59 12.39
C LYS A 180 -17.50 2.08 11.06
N HIS A 181 -18.19 3.05 10.46
CA HIS A 181 -17.73 3.72 9.25
C HIS A 181 -16.77 4.86 9.61
N GLN A 182 -15.49 4.54 9.71
CA GLN A 182 -14.44 5.54 9.88
C GLN A 182 -13.55 5.59 8.63
N ILE A 183 -13.46 6.77 8.01
CA ILE A 183 -12.55 6.98 6.89
C ILE A 183 -11.26 7.58 7.44
N LEU A 184 -10.25 6.73 7.57
CA LEU A 184 -8.89 7.12 7.94
C LEU A 184 -8.09 7.51 6.68
N ASN A 185 -7.04 8.32 6.87
CA ASN A 185 -6.06 8.67 5.83
C ASN A 185 -6.64 9.32 4.56
N ARG A 186 -7.73 10.09 4.68
CA ARG A 186 -8.27 10.86 3.55
C ARG A 186 -7.25 11.89 3.04
N SER A 187 -7.00 11.91 1.74
CA SER A 187 -6.14 12.90 1.09
C SER A 187 -6.62 14.33 1.38
N LYS A 188 -5.67 15.24 1.57
CA LYS A 188 -5.97 16.66 1.79
C LYS A 188 -6.38 17.32 0.47
N THR A 189 -7.18 18.37 0.57
CA THR A 189 -7.56 19.20 -0.59
C THR A 189 -6.35 19.97 -1.10
N ILE A 190 -6.39 20.41 -2.36
CA ILE A 190 -5.33 21.27 -2.93
C ILE A 190 -5.14 22.52 -2.07
N LYS A 191 -6.23 23.15 -1.61
CA LYS A 191 -6.17 24.31 -0.70
C LYS A 191 -5.35 24.00 0.56
N ASN A 192 -5.65 22.89 1.24
CA ASN A 192 -4.89 22.53 2.44
C ASN A 192 -3.42 22.18 2.15
N LEU A 193 -3.12 21.64 0.97
CA LEU A 193 -1.73 21.41 0.58
C LEU A 193 -0.99 22.73 0.32
N LYS A 194 -1.64 23.76 -0.24
CA LYS A 194 -1.06 25.11 -0.39
C LYS A 194 -0.73 25.71 0.98
N GLU A 195 -1.70 25.71 1.91
CA GLU A 195 -1.52 26.22 3.28
C GLU A 195 -0.32 25.56 3.98
N ILE A 196 -0.14 24.25 3.80
CA ILE A 196 1.01 23.51 4.37
C ILE A 196 2.33 23.95 3.73
N LEU A 197 2.35 24.20 2.42
CA LEU A 197 3.56 24.65 1.72
C LEU A 197 3.92 26.10 2.07
N GLU A 198 2.91 26.96 2.23
CA GLU A 198 3.06 28.33 2.73
C GLU A 198 3.65 28.34 4.15
N GLY A 199 3.12 27.52 5.05
CA GLY A 199 3.68 27.36 6.40
C GLY A 199 5.12 26.84 6.43
N ARG A 200 5.61 26.26 5.34
CA ARG A 200 7.02 25.82 5.17
C ARG A 200 7.89 26.83 4.43
N GLY A 201 7.33 27.90 3.88
CA GLY A 201 8.03 28.82 2.99
C GLY A 201 8.42 28.21 1.64
N ASP A 202 7.75 27.15 1.17
CA ASP A 202 8.09 26.49 -0.09
C ASP A 202 7.41 27.15 -1.30
N SER A 203 7.92 28.31 -1.70
CA SER A 203 7.42 29.10 -2.83
C SER A 203 7.41 28.33 -4.16
N ILE A 204 8.42 27.48 -4.39
CA ILE A 204 8.51 26.62 -5.57
C ILE A 204 7.37 25.60 -5.56
N GLY A 205 7.11 24.97 -4.40
CA GLY A 205 6.02 24.02 -4.24
C GLY A 205 4.66 24.65 -4.48
N ILE A 206 4.42 25.87 -3.97
CA ILE A 206 3.18 26.63 -4.19
C ILE A 206 2.98 26.89 -5.68
N ALA A 207 4.00 27.38 -6.37
CA ALA A 207 3.94 27.65 -7.81
C ALA A 207 3.59 26.40 -8.63
N ARG A 208 4.21 25.25 -8.30
CA ARG A 208 3.91 23.96 -8.97
C ARG A 208 2.48 23.48 -8.74
N LEU A 209 1.94 23.67 -7.54
CA LEU A 209 0.57 23.28 -7.22
C LEU A 209 -0.45 24.22 -7.85
N ALA A 210 -0.14 25.52 -7.96
CA ALA A 210 -1.02 26.52 -8.57
C ALA A 210 -1.34 26.19 -10.04
N GLN A 211 -0.38 25.62 -10.78
CA GLN A 211 -0.58 25.14 -12.16
C GLN A 211 -1.60 24.00 -12.29
N LYS A 212 -2.04 23.39 -11.18
CA LYS A 212 -2.97 22.24 -11.17
C LYS A 212 -4.40 22.61 -10.77
N GLY A 213 -4.70 23.91 -10.61
CA GLY A 213 -6.04 24.41 -10.30
C GLY A 213 -6.41 24.36 -8.81
N GLU A 214 -7.71 24.40 -8.51
CA GLU A 214 -8.27 24.50 -7.15
C GLU A 214 -9.17 23.32 -6.76
N GLY A 215 -9.13 22.24 -7.54
CA GLY A 215 -9.98 21.07 -7.35
C GLY A 215 -9.86 20.42 -5.96
N ARG A 216 -10.92 19.72 -5.56
CA ARG A 216 -10.96 18.99 -4.28
C ARG A 216 -9.95 17.83 -4.24
N LYS A 217 -9.72 17.17 -5.37
CA LYS A 217 -8.78 16.05 -5.52
C LYS A 217 -7.51 16.54 -6.21
N LEU A 218 -6.37 16.04 -5.74
CA LEU A 218 -5.08 16.28 -6.38
C LEU A 218 -5.04 15.53 -7.71
N ASN A 219 -4.72 16.23 -8.80
CA ASN A 219 -4.37 15.63 -10.08
C ASN A 219 -3.05 16.25 -10.59
N MET A 220 -1.95 15.50 -10.45
CA MET A 220 -0.63 16.00 -10.81
C MET A 220 -0.22 15.70 -12.25
N PHE A 221 -0.72 14.61 -12.84
CA PHE A 221 -0.19 14.07 -14.10
C PHE A 221 -0.71 14.84 -15.32
N SER A 222 0.08 14.83 -16.40
CA SER A 222 -0.35 15.26 -17.74
C SER A 222 -1.33 14.25 -18.33
N GLU A 223 -2.02 14.61 -19.42
CA GLU A 223 -2.89 13.66 -20.14
C GLU A 223 -2.12 12.41 -20.60
N THR A 224 -0.90 12.60 -21.14
CA THR A 224 -0.02 11.49 -21.50
C THR A 224 0.30 10.59 -20.31
N GLY A 225 0.68 11.19 -19.17
CA GLY A 225 0.99 10.43 -17.95
C GLY A 225 -0.23 9.69 -17.41
N LEU A 226 -1.43 10.29 -17.47
CA LEU A 226 -2.69 9.64 -17.11
C LEU A 226 -2.99 8.46 -18.02
N GLY A 227 -2.78 8.60 -19.34
CA GLY A 227 -2.93 7.52 -20.31
C GLY A 227 -2.03 6.33 -19.98
N MET A 228 -0.75 6.57 -19.69
CA MET A 228 0.20 5.51 -19.33
C MET A 228 -0.21 4.76 -18.05
N LEU A 229 -0.62 5.50 -17.01
CA LEU A 229 -1.06 4.92 -15.74
C LEU A 229 -2.37 4.14 -15.89
N PHE A 230 -3.30 4.65 -16.72
CA PHE A 230 -4.55 3.98 -17.06
C PHE A 230 -4.29 2.68 -17.81
N GLU A 231 -3.48 2.70 -18.87
CA GLU A 231 -3.14 1.50 -19.63
C GLU A 231 -2.43 0.44 -18.78
N ALA A 232 -1.53 0.85 -17.88
CA ALA A 232 -0.89 -0.08 -16.95
C ALA A 232 -1.91 -0.75 -16.02
N TYR A 233 -2.86 0.02 -15.49
CA TYR A 233 -3.92 -0.50 -14.65
C TYR A 233 -4.88 -1.44 -15.40
N GLU A 234 -5.28 -1.08 -16.62
CA GLU A 234 -6.12 -1.95 -17.46
C GLU A 234 -5.41 -3.27 -17.81
N ARG A 235 -4.08 -3.24 -18.03
CA ARG A 235 -3.29 -4.47 -18.19
C ARG A 235 -3.30 -5.33 -16.92
N ASP A 236 -3.23 -4.72 -15.73
CA ASP A 236 -3.35 -5.46 -14.47
C ASP A 236 -4.72 -6.13 -14.35
N LEU A 237 -5.81 -5.40 -14.65
CA LEU A 237 -7.17 -5.93 -14.59
C LEU A 237 -7.39 -7.06 -15.60
N ALA A 238 -6.92 -6.90 -16.84
CA ALA A 238 -6.98 -7.95 -17.85
C ALA A 238 -6.23 -9.20 -17.41
N TRP A 239 -5.02 -9.03 -16.83
CA TRP A 239 -4.25 -10.14 -16.27
C TRP A 239 -4.97 -10.82 -15.10
N LEU A 240 -5.57 -10.06 -14.17
CA LEU A 240 -6.34 -10.59 -13.03
C LEU A 240 -7.67 -11.24 -13.44
N ARG A 241 -8.22 -10.91 -14.60
CA ARG A 241 -9.38 -11.63 -15.15
C ARG A 241 -8.93 -12.98 -15.73
N CYS A 242 -7.79 -13.01 -16.40
CA CYS A 242 -7.25 -14.19 -17.12
C CYS A 242 -6.17 -15.00 -16.37
N LYS A 243 -5.89 -14.71 -15.09
CA LYS A 243 -4.84 -15.41 -14.33
C LYS A 243 -5.04 -16.93 -14.32
N THR A 244 -3.93 -17.66 -14.34
CA THR A 244 -3.88 -19.13 -14.27
C THR A 244 -3.40 -19.66 -12.92
N ASP A 245 -2.86 -18.79 -12.07
CA ASP A 245 -2.42 -19.14 -10.71
C ASP A 245 -3.63 -19.27 -9.79
N ASP A 246 -3.90 -20.48 -9.33
CA ASP A 246 -5.06 -20.84 -8.50
C ASP A 246 -4.99 -20.27 -7.07
N ARG A 247 -3.82 -19.79 -6.65
CA ARG A 247 -3.62 -19.08 -5.38
C ARG A 247 -4.21 -17.68 -5.43
N ILE A 248 -4.35 -17.10 -6.63
CA ILE A 248 -4.81 -15.73 -6.84
C ILE A 248 -6.32 -15.71 -7.07
N THR A 249 -7.03 -15.01 -6.19
CA THR A 249 -8.45 -14.68 -6.39
C THR A 249 -8.59 -13.19 -6.62
N PHE A 250 -9.56 -12.80 -7.46
CA PHE A 250 -9.78 -11.40 -7.82
C PHE A 250 -11.26 -11.04 -7.65
N LEU A 251 -11.52 -9.96 -6.90
CA LEU A 251 -12.83 -9.34 -6.79
C LEU A 251 -12.79 -7.95 -7.41
N GLU A 252 -13.56 -7.79 -8.48
CA GLU A 252 -13.70 -6.54 -9.22
C GLU A 252 -14.73 -5.62 -8.55
N ALA A 253 -14.53 -4.30 -8.64
CA ALA A 253 -15.52 -3.35 -8.17
C ALA A 253 -16.74 -3.36 -9.10
N PRO A 254 -17.96 -3.16 -8.57
CA PRO A 254 -19.12 -2.95 -9.43
C PRO A 254 -18.92 -1.69 -10.29
N LYS A 255 -19.32 -1.78 -11.56
CA LYS A 255 -19.30 -0.65 -12.51
C LYS A 255 -20.32 0.42 -12.16
#